data_AF-A0A7X4AJL9-F1
#
_entry.id   AF-A0A7X4AJL9-F1
#
_cell.length_a   1.000
_cell.length_b   1.000
_cell.length_c   1.000
_cell.angle_alpha   90.00
_cell.angle_beta   90.00
_cell.angle_gamma   90.00
#
_symmetry.space_group_name_H-M   'P 1'
#
loop_
_entity.id
_entity.type
_entity.pdbx_description
1 polymer ?
#
loop_
_entity_poly.entity_id
_entity_poly.type
_entity_poly.pdbx_seq_one_letter_code
_entity_poly.pdbx_strand_id
1 'polypeptide(L)'
;MTQRQTNSIEEFDTGHLLMWTVRAGILLIMAMPLILSQDTLFYFIVGKAIYARSVIEVTFGIWLLLIFFYPRYRPSRSLILAALGVWLLISLIAGLTGVSTVRSLWSTYERMQGIVDLAHWFVFIAMTGSVFRSLSNWRILFTVNIVVCMIVSFLGINQHYGIFDMEEFGIRSTDRIESTLGNATYVGAYTMVNALI
;
A
#
# COMPACT_ATOMS: atom_id res chain seq x y z
N MET A 1 32.58 -0.38 32.33
CA MET A 1 31.09 -0.34 32.41
C MET A 1 30.46 0.61 31.40
N THR A 2 31.15 1.69 30.99
CA THR A 2 30.67 2.73 30.06
C THR A 2 30.39 2.25 28.63
N GLN A 3 31.27 1.43 28.04
CA GLN A 3 31.15 1.04 26.62
C GLN A 3 29.99 0.07 26.32
N ARG A 4 29.56 -0.72 27.32
CA ARG A 4 28.40 -1.61 27.19
C ARG A 4 27.07 -0.84 27.27
N GLN A 5 27.04 0.24 28.06
CA GLN A 5 25.88 1.13 28.18
C GLN A 5 25.70 1.98 26.93
N THR A 6 26.77 2.54 26.36
CA THR A 6 26.71 3.32 25.12
C THR A 6 26.18 2.49 23.95
N ASN A 7 26.70 1.27 23.75
CA ASN A 7 26.22 0.38 22.68
C ASN A 7 24.73 0.03 22.82
N SER A 8 24.26 -0.17 24.06
CA SER A 8 22.85 -0.48 24.30
C SER A 8 21.90 0.70 23.99
N ILE A 9 22.37 1.94 24.13
CA ILE A 9 21.60 3.14 23.83
C ILE A 9 21.58 3.40 22.32
N GLU A 10 22.71 3.24 21.63
CA GLU A 10 22.81 3.41 20.16
C GLU A 10 22.02 2.34 19.40
N GLU A 11 22.06 1.07 19.83
CA GLU A 11 21.22 0.01 19.27
C GLU A 11 19.72 0.28 19.50
N PHE A 12 19.37 0.80 20.67
CA PHE A 12 17.99 1.16 20.98
C PHE A 12 17.49 2.29 20.05
N ASP A 13 18.27 3.37 19.91
CA ASP A 13 17.90 4.53 19.09
C ASP A 13 17.80 4.17 17.59
N THR A 14 18.80 3.44 17.08
CA THR A 14 18.83 2.99 15.68
C THR A 14 17.66 2.06 15.35
N GLY A 15 17.33 1.12 16.25
CA GLY A 15 16.20 0.21 16.06
C GLY A 15 14.85 0.94 16.04
N HIS A 16 14.69 1.97 16.86
CA HIS A 16 13.48 2.80 16.85
C HIS A 16 13.39 3.66 15.58
N LEU A 17 14.49 4.26 15.13
CA LEU A 17 14.54 5.01 13.89
C LEU A 17 14.11 4.16 12.69
N LEU A 18 14.72 2.99 12.50
CA LEU A 18 14.36 2.06 11.42
C LEU A 18 12.88 1.66 11.46
N MET A 19 12.35 1.36 12.65
CA MET A 19 10.94 1.05 12.83
C MET A 19 10.03 2.22 12.40
N TRP A 20 10.36 3.45 12.78
CA TRP A 20 9.59 4.63 12.39
C TRP A 20 9.69 4.91 10.90
N THR A 21 10.84 4.69 10.27
CA THR A 21 10.99 4.79 8.80
C THR A 21 10.12 3.77 8.08
N VAL A 22 10.06 2.52 8.54
CA VAL A 22 9.16 1.50 7.96
C VAL A 22 7.70 1.91 8.12
N ARG A 23 7.31 2.42 9.29
CA ARG A 23 5.95 2.92 9.52
C ARG A 23 5.59 4.09 8.60
N ALA A 24 6.52 5.03 8.41
CA ALA A 24 6.33 6.15 7.49
C ALA A 24 6.12 5.63 6.05
N GLY A 25 6.93 4.68 5.60
CA GLY A 25 6.75 4.02 4.30
C GLY A 25 5.38 3.36 4.14
N ILE A 26 4.92 2.63 5.16
CA ILE A 26 3.57 2.03 5.17
C ILE A 26 2.46 3.09 5.08
N LEU A 27 2.60 4.21 5.79
CA LEU A 27 1.63 5.30 5.75
C LEU A 27 1.65 6.04 4.40
N LEU A 28 2.80 6.17 3.75
CA LEU A 28 2.89 6.73 2.40
C LEU A 28 2.09 5.90 1.39
N ILE A 29 2.09 4.57 1.51
CA ILE A 29 1.28 3.70 0.64
C ILE A 29 -0.21 4.03 0.75
N MET A 30 -0.70 4.50 1.90
CA MET A 30 -2.11 4.90 2.06
C MET A 30 -2.51 6.06 1.14
N ALA A 31 -1.56 6.88 0.67
CA ALA A 31 -1.82 7.97 -0.26
C ALA A 31 -1.98 7.50 -1.72
N MET A 32 -1.74 6.22 -2.03
CA MET A 32 -1.86 5.66 -3.37
C MET A 32 -3.17 6.02 -4.11
N PRO A 33 -4.37 6.02 -3.49
CA PRO A 33 -5.60 6.41 -4.17
C PRO A 33 -5.60 7.82 -4.77
N LEU A 34 -4.76 8.73 -4.23
CA LEU A 34 -4.64 10.12 -4.67
C LEU A 34 -3.64 10.33 -5.80
N ILE A 35 -2.80 9.33 -6.09
CA ILE A 35 -1.76 9.46 -7.11
C ILE A 35 -2.37 9.38 -8.50
N LEU A 36 -2.04 10.35 -9.35
CA LEU A 36 -2.44 10.42 -10.74
C LEU A 36 -1.21 10.57 -11.62
N SER A 37 -1.26 10.06 -12.84
CA SER A 37 -0.14 10.20 -13.78
C SER A 37 -0.64 10.50 -15.19
N GLN A 38 -0.52 11.77 -15.57
CA GLN A 38 -1.06 12.29 -16.84
C GLN A 38 -0.30 11.78 -18.06
N ASP A 39 0.98 11.49 -17.87
CA ASP A 39 1.88 11.09 -18.95
C ASP A 39 1.77 9.60 -19.32
N THR A 40 0.88 8.84 -18.65
CA THR A 40 0.71 7.41 -18.88
C THR A 40 -0.57 7.10 -19.66
N LEU A 41 -0.55 6.04 -20.49
CA LEU A 41 -1.73 5.64 -21.27
C LEU A 41 -2.96 5.31 -20.38
N PHE A 42 -2.72 4.86 -19.14
CA PHE A 42 -3.77 4.57 -18.16
C PHE A 42 -3.63 5.47 -16.94
N TYR A 43 -4.10 6.70 -17.11
CA TYR A 43 -4.07 7.83 -16.18
C TYR A 43 -4.28 7.46 -14.70
N PHE A 44 -5.29 6.61 -14.44
CA PHE A 44 -5.75 6.26 -13.09
C PHE A 44 -5.12 4.99 -12.52
N ILE A 45 -4.28 4.27 -13.28
CA ILE A 45 -3.82 2.93 -12.88
C ILE A 45 -2.31 2.89 -12.76
N VAL A 46 -1.60 3.31 -13.81
CA VAL A 46 -0.16 3.07 -13.91
C VAL A 46 0.63 3.83 -12.85
N GLY A 47 0.37 5.13 -12.70
CA GLY A 47 1.06 5.95 -11.70
C GLY A 47 0.91 5.41 -10.28
N LYS A 48 -0.29 4.94 -9.93
CA LYS A 48 -0.60 4.37 -8.61
C LYS A 48 0.13 3.06 -8.35
N ALA A 49 0.13 2.18 -9.35
CA ALA A 49 0.79 0.89 -9.24
C ALA A 49 2.31 1.05 -9.11
N ILE A 50 2.92 1.92 -9.93
CA ILE A 50 4.37 2.21 -9.83
C ILE A 50 4.67 2.84 -8.47
N TYR A 51 3.92 3.86 -8.07
CA TYR A 51 4.08 4.51 -6.75
C TYR A 51 4.03 3.49 -5.61
N ALA A 52 2.96 2.68 -5.54
CA ALA A 52 2.80 1.71 -4.46
C ALA A 52 3.94 0.68 -4.45
N ARG A 53 4.31 0.14 -5.61
CA ARG A 53 5.39 -0.85 -5.71
C ARG A 53 6.72 -0.27 -5.27
N SER A 54 7.11 0.90 -5.77
CA SER A 54 8.37 1.54 -5.40
C SER A 54 8.43 1.85 -3.90
N VAL A 55 7.34 2.36 -3.32
CA VAL A 55 7.31 2.60 -1.87
C VAL A 55 7.39 1.29 -1.09
N ILE A 56 6.69 0.23 -1.52
CA ILE A 56 6.77 -1.09 -0.90
C ILE A 56 8.19 -1.66 -0.98
N GLU A 57 8.84 -1.62 -2.14
CA GLU A 57 10.20 -2.17 -2.37
C GLU A 57 11.24 -1.46 -1.48
N VAL A 58 11.22 -0.13 -1.46
CA VAL A 58 12.14 0.67 -0.62
C VAL A 58 11.88 0.39 0.86
N THR A 59 10.61 0.40 1.28
CA THR A 59 10.21 0.11 2.66
C THR A 59 10.60 -1.31 3.07
N PHE A 60 10.48 -2.26 2.15
CA PHE A 60 10.87 -3.65 2.36
C PHE A 60 12.37 -3.81 2.56
N GLY A 61 13.20 -3.12 1.78
CA GLY A 61 14.66 -3.11 2.00
C GLY A 61 15.04 -2.63 3.41
N ILE A 62 14.42 -1.54 3.87
CA ILE A 62 14.63 -1.00 5.22
C ILE A 62 14.11 -1.97 6.29
N TRP A 63 12.95 -2.59 6.04
CA TRP A 63 12.36 -3.57 6.94
C TRP A 63 13.20 -4.84 7.07
N LEU A 64 13.86 -5.30 6.00
CA LEU A 64 14.80 -6.43 6.05
C LEU A 64 15.96 -6.13 6.99
N LEU A 65 16.53 -4.92 6.92
CA LEU A 65 17.56 -4.47 7.87
C LEU A 65 17.03 -4.50 9.31
N LEU A 66 15.83 -3.95 9.52
CA LEU A 66 15.18 -3.94 10.85
C LEU A 66 15.04 -5.35 11.44
N ILE A 67 14.50 -6.32 10.69
CA ILE A 67 14.25 -7.67 11.23
C ILE A 67 15.50 -8.53 11.33
N PHE A 68 16.55 -8.19 10.58
CA PHE A 68 17.84 -8.86 10.63
C PHE A 68 18.59 -8.48 11.91
N PHE A 69 18.73 -7.17 12.18
CA PHE A 69 19.43 -6.66 13.36
C PHE A 69 18.59 -6.72 14.64
N TYR A 70 17.27 -6.59 14.52
CA TYR A 70 16.36 -6.58 15.68
C TYR A 70 15.28 -7.66 15.53
N PRO A 71 15.58 -8.92 15.91
CA PRO A 71 14.66 -10.05 15.77
C PRO A 71 13.29 -9.83 16.43
N ARG A 72 13.21 -8.92 17.42
CA ARG A 72 11.95 -8.53 18.07
C ARG A 72 10.91 -8.05 17.07
N TYR A 73 11.29 -7.48 15.91
CA TYR A 73 10.38 -6.97 14.89
C TYR A 73 9.98 -7.99 13.82
N ARG A 74 10.47 -9.23 13.84
CA ARG A 74 10.05 -10.25 12.85
C ARG A 74 8.53 -10.43 12.84
N PRO A 75 7.89 -10.76 11.69
CA PRO A 75 6.47 -11.08 11.65
C PRO A 75 6.13 -12.15 12.69
N SER A 76 5.05 -11.94 13.43
CA SER A 76 4.52 -12.97 14.31
C SER A 76 3.92 -14.11 13.48
N ARG A 77 3.85 -15.31 14.07
CA ARG A 77 3.12 -16.42 13.45
C ARG A 77 1.64 -16.04 13.36
N SER A 78 1.13 -15.92 12.15
CA SER A 78 -0.25 -15.55 11.87
C SER A 78 -0.83 -16.51 10.85
N LEU A 79 -1.98 -17.12 11.18
CA LEU A 79 -2.72 -17.97 10.24
C LEU A 79 -3.14 -17.18 9.00
N ILE A 80 -3.40 -15.87 9.15
CA ILE A 80 -3.73 -14.98 8.03
C ILE A 80 -2.52 -14.84 7.09
N LEU A 81 -1.34 -14.56 7.63
CA LEU A 81 -0.12 -14.49 6.81
C LEU A 81 0.20 -15.84 6.16
N ALA A 82 -0.02 -16.94 6.86
CA ALA A 82 0.15 -18.28 6.28
C ALA A 82 -0.84 -18.53 5.13
N ALA A 83 -2.12 -18.20 5.31
CA ALA A 83 -3.14 -18.35 4.28
C ALA A 83 -2.84 -17.48 3.05
N LEU A 84 -2.46 -16.22 3.25
CA LEU A 84 -2.06 -15.33 2.16
C LEU A 84 -0.80 -15.83 1.45
N GLY A 85 0.18 -16.37 2.18
CA GLY A 85 1.38 -16.97 1.60
C GLY A 85 1.08 -18.21 0.77
N VAL A 86 0.19 -19.09 1.25
CA VAL A 86 -0.31 -20.24 0.50
C VAL A 86 -1.04 -19.79 -0.76
N TRP A 87 -1.91 -18.77 -0.66
CA TRP A 87 -2.61 -18.22 -1.82
C TRP A 87 -1.64 -17.63 -2.86
N LEU A 88 -0.62 -16.89 -2.44
CA LEU A 88 0.44 -16.39 -3.31
C LEU A 88 1.19 -17.54 -3.99
N LEU A 89 1.55 -18.59 -3.25
CA LEU A 89 2.26 -19.75 -3.80
C LEU A 89 1.41 -20.49 -4.83
N ILE A 90 0.12 -20.74 -4.53
CA ILE A 90 -0.80 -21.38 -5.47
C ILE A 90 -0.97 -20.51 -6.72
N SER A 91 -1.11 -19.19 -6.55
CA SER A 91 -1.22 -18.24 -7.66
C SER A 91 0.04 -18.24 -8.53
N LEU A 92 1.23 -18.34 -7.92
CA LEU A 92 2.49 -18.48 -8.63
C LEU A 92 2.54 -19.78 -9.43
N ILE A 93 2.22 -20.93 -8.81
CA ILE A 93 2.22 -22.22 -9.49
C ILE A 93 1.25 -22.20 -10.68
N ALA A 94 0.02 -21.74 -10.46
CA ALA A 94 -0.99 -21.62 -11.52
C ALA A 94 -0.57 -20.65 -12.63
N GLY A 95 0.12 -19.56 -12.28
CA GLY A 95 0.62 -18.59 -13.24
C GLY A 95 1.77 -19.11 -14.09
N LEU A 96 2.67 -19.90 -13.50
CA LEU A 96 3.79 -20.54 -14.19
C LEU A 96 3.35 -21.69 -15.10
N THR A 97 2.32 -22.43 -14.71
CA THR A 97 1.73 -23.53 -15.52
C THR A 97 0.61 -23.06 -16.46
N GLY A 98 0.23 -21.78 -16.38
CA GLY A 98 -0.82 -21.19 -17.19
C GLY A 98 -0.42 -20.92 -18.65
N VAL A 99 -1.40 -20.52 -19.46
CA VAL A 99 -1.24 -20.29 -20.90
C VAL A 99 -0.16 -19.25 -21.24
N SER A 100 -0.06 -18.20 -20.44
CA SER A 100 0.94 -17.14 -20.65
C SER A 100 1.55 -16.72 -19.32
N THR A 101 2.74 -17.26 -19.02
CA THR A 101 3.48 -16.93 -17.80
C THR A 101 3.75 -15.43 -17.67
N VAL A 102 4.11 -14.77 -18.77
CA VAL A 102 4.38 -13.32 -18.78
C VAL A 102 3.15 -12.53 -18.36
N ARG A 103 1.99 -12.86 -18.92
CA ARG A 103 0.73 -12.19 -18.56
C ARG A 103 0.30 -12.51 -17.13
N SER A 104 0.52 -13.73 -16.64
CA SER A 104 0.23 -14.11 -15.25
C SER A 104 1.10 -13.31 -14.25
N LEU A 105 2.40 -13.16 -14.55
CA LEU A 105 3.33 -12.47 -13.65
C LEU A 105 3.10 -10.96 -13.61
N TRP A 106 2.98 -10.34 -14.78
CA TRP A 106 2.99 -8.87 -14.91
C TRP A 106 1.61 -8.25 -15.11
N SER A 107 0.60 -9.05 -15.48
CA SER A 107 -0.71 -8.58 -15.96
C SER A 107 -0.61 -7.78 -17.27
N THR A 108 -1.68 -7.05 -17.59
CA THR A 108 -1.72 -6.06 -18.65
C THR A 108 -1.34 -4.68 -18.12
N TYR A 109 -0.88 -3.81 -19.03
CA TYR A 109 -0.58 -2.42 -18.67
C TYR A 109 -1.82 -1.67 -18.16
N GLU A 110 -3.01 -2.07 -18.60
CA GLU A 110 -4.29 -1.46 -18.20
C GLU A 110 -4.72 -1.84 -16.77
N ARG A 111 -4.22 -2.94 -16.19
CA ARG A 111 -4.66 -3.43 -14.86
C ARG A 111 -3.53 -3.44 -13.86
N MET A 112 -2.33 -3.82 -14.28
CA MET A 112 -1.15 -3.98 -13.42
C MET A 112 -1.42 -4.86 -12.19
N GLN A 113 -2.29 -5.86 -12.29
CA GLN A 113 -2.68 -6.75 -11.17
C GLN A 113 -2.15 -8.17 -11.38
N GLY A 114 -0.84 -8.31 -11.50
CA GLY A 114 -0.17 -9.60 -11.73
C GLY A 114 0.25 -10.29 -10.44
N ILE A 115 0.88 -11.46 -10.53
CA ILE A 115 1.45 -12.16 -9.37
C ILE A 115 2.54 -11.31 -8.69
N VAL A 116 3.28 -10.50 -9.46
CA VAL A 116 4.25 -9.55 -8.90
C VAL A 116 3.53 -8.55 -7.99
N ASP A 117 2.39 -8.02 -8.42
CA ASP A 117 1.57 -7.11 -7.61
C ASP A 117 1.06 -7.79 -6.33
N LEU A 118 0.59 -9.03 -6.47
CA LEU A 118 0.15 -9.84 -5.34
C LEU A 118 1.28 -10.07 -4.31
N ALA A 119 2.51 -10.30 -4.77
CA ALA A 119 3.67 -10.44 -3.90
C ALA A 119 3.98 -9.13 -3.14
N HIS A 120 3.83 -7.97 -3.78
CA HIS A 120 3.98 -6.68 -3.10
C HIS A 120 2.96 -6.50 -1.99
N TRP A 121 1.68 -6.81 -2.23
CA TRP A 121 0.64 -6.72 -1.21
C TRP A 121 0.86 -7.72 -0.06
N PHE A 122 1.35 -8.93 -0.36
CA PHE A 122 1.74 -9.88 0.67
C PHE A 122 2.85 -9.33 1.58
N VAL A 123 3.91 -8.78 0.98
CA VAL A 123 5.02 -8.15 1.71
C VAL A 123 4.54 -6.96 2.53
N PHE A 124 3.68 -6.12 1.95
CA PHE A 124 3.05 -4.99 2.65
C PHE A 124 2.30 -5.42 3.92
N ILE A 125 1.48 -6.47 3.84
CA ILE A 125 0.74 -7.00 4.99
C ILE A 125 1.70 -7.58 6.03
N ALA A 126 2.75 -8.29 5.59
CA ALA A 126 3.77 -8.84 6.48
C ALA A 126 4.54 -7.74 7.25
N MET A 127 4.94 -6.66 6.57
CA MET A 127 5.58 -5.50 7.19
C MET A 127 4.63 -4.81 8.18
N THR A 128 3.38 -4.61 7.78
CA THR A 128 2.36 -3.96 8.62
C THR A 128 2.11 -4.75 9.91
N GLY A 129 1.85 -6.06 9.80
CA GLY A 129 1.68 -6.92 10.98
C GLY A 129 2.93 -7.06 11.84
N SER A 130 4.11 -6.82 11.26
CA SER A 130 5.38 -6.83 11.98
C SER A 130 5.56 -5.59 12.87
N VAL A 131 5.28 -4.38 12.36
CA VAL A 131 5.58 -3.11 13.07
C VAL A 131 4.37 -2.45 13.75
N PHE A 132 3.13 -2.75 13.32
CA PHE A 132 1.89 -2.29 13.96
C PHE A 132 1.32 -3.40 14.86
N ARG A 133 1.74 -3.44 16.12
CA ARG A 133 1.39 -4.52 17.06
C ARG A 133 0.36 -4.19 18.14
N SER A 134 0.02 -2.92 18.30
CA SER A 134 -0.95 -2.47 19.31
C SER A 134 -2.17 -1.87 18.65
N LEU A 135 -3.31 -1.94 19.32
CA LEU A 135 -4.56 -1.34 18.83
C LEU A 135 -4.39 0.16 18.55
N SER A 136 -3.62 0.88 19.37
CA SER A 136 -3.30 2.30 19.15
C SER A 136 -2.56 2.53 17.83
N ASN A 137 -1.56 1.70 17.51
CA ASN A 137 -0.84 1.81 16.24
C ASN A 137 -1.78 1.53 15.05
N TRP A 138 -2.63 0.51 15.15
CA TRP A 138 -3.63 0.20 14.11
C TRP A 138 -4.64 1.34 13.91
N ARG A 139 -5.09 1.98 14.99
CA ARG A 139 -5.96 3.17 14.90
C ARG A 139 -5.32 4.28 14.07
N ILE A 140 -4.02 4.55 14.23
CA ILE A 140 -3.33 5.55 13.42
C ILE A 140 -3.37 5.18 11.93
N LEU A 141 -3.06 3.93 11.58
CA LEU A 141 -3.10 3.45 10.19
C LEU A 141 -4.49 3.65 9.58
N PHE A 142 -5.53 3.26 10.31
CA PHE A 142 -6.92 3.37 9.90
C PHE A 142 -7.40 4.82 9.81
N THR A 143 -7.07 5.67 10.77
CA THR A 143 -7.36 7.11 10.70
C THR A 143 -6.74 7.74 9.47
N VAL A 144 -5.49 7.41 9.14
CA VAL A 144 -4.84 7.92 7.92
C VAL A 144 -5.58 7.43 6.67
N ASN A 145 -6.00 6.16 6.61
CA ASN A 145 -6.78 5.65 5.48
C ASN A 145 -8.13 6.36 5.33
N ILE A 146 -8.83 6.61 6.44
CA ILE A 146 -10.10 7.35 6.47
C ILE A 146 -9.90 8.80 6.00
N VAL A 147 -8.83 9.47 6.42
CA VAL A 147 -8.49 10.83 5.94
C VAL A 147 -8.27 10.83 4.43
N VAL A 148 -7.52 9.87 3.89
CA VAL A 148 -7.35 9.73 2.43
C VAL A 148 -8.69 9.46 1.75
N CYS A 149 -9.53 8.58 2.30
CA CYS A 149 -10.86 8.29 1.80
C CYS A 149 -11.77 9.53 1.79
N MET A 150 -11.71 10.37 2.82
CA MET A 150 -12.42 11.64 2.86
C MET A 150 -11.97 12.57 1.73
N ILE A 151 -10.66 12.68 1.46
CA ILE A 151 -10.14 13.48 0.35
C ILE A 151 -10.64 12.94 -0.99
N VAL A 152 -10.55 11.62 -1.22
CA VAL A 152 -11.07 10.98 -2.44
C VAL A 152 -12.58 11.25 -2.59
N SER A 153 -13.33 11.16 -1.50
CA SER A 153 -14.79 11.40 -1.52
C SER A 153 -15.10 12.86 -1.85
N PHE A 154 -14.37 13.80 -1.25
CA PHE A 154 -14.51 15.22 -1.52
C PHE A 154 -14.19 15.57 -2.98
N LEU A 155 -13.09 15.02 -3.52
CA LEU A 155 -12.74 15.18 -4.94
C LEU A 155 -13.81 14.59 -5.86
N GLY A 156 -14.45 13.49 -5.47
CA GLY A 156 -15.56 12.89 -6.20
C GLY A 156 -16.83 13.76 -6.19
N ILE A 157 -17.16 14.37 -5.05
CA ILE A 157 -18.26 15.33 -4.94
C ILE A 157 -17.96 16.55 -5.81
N ASN A 158 -16.73 17.09 -5.76
CA ASN A 158 -16.30 18.19 -6.61
C ASN A 158 -16.42 17.84 -8.10
N GLN A 159 -16.01 16.64 -8.50
CA GLN A 159 -16.13 16.15 -9.88
C GLN A 159 -17.59 16.12 -10.36
N HIS A 160 -18.53 15.74 -9.50
CA HIS A 160 -19.93 15.64 -9.88
C HIS A 160 -20.63 17.00 -9.97
N TYR A 161 -20.37 17.89 -9.00
CA TYR A 161 -21.05 19.19 -8.92
C TYR A 161 -20.30 20.33 -9.62
N GLY A 162 -19.04 20.12 -10.04
CA GLY A 162 -18.23 21.13 -10.71
C GLY A 162 -17.94 22.36 -9.84
N ILE A 163 -17.71 22.17 -8.53
CA ILE A 163 -17.50 23.29 -7.59
C ILE A 163 -16.20 24.05 -7.95
N PHE A 164 -15.14 23.33 -8.27
CA PHE A 164 -13.86 23.83 -8.75
C PHE A 164 -13.42 23.05 -9.99
N ASP A 165 -12.77 23.73 -10.93
CA ASP A 165 -12.21 23.11 -12.13
C ASP A 165 -11.04 22.17 -11.77
N MET A 166 -11.10 20.95 -12.27
CA MET A 166 -10.11 19.90 -12.07
C MET A 166 -9.66 19.29 -13.41
N GLU A 167 -9.97 19.94 -14.53
CA GLU A 167 -9.58 19.47 -15.86
C GLU A 167 -8.06 19.41 -16.03
N GLU A 168 -7.33 20.36 -15.42
CA GLU A 168 -5.86 20.34 -15.36
C GLU A 168 -5.33 19.10 -14.64
N PHE A 169 -6.10 18.51 -13.72
CA PHE A 169 -5.79 17.26 -13.06
C PHE A 169 -6.40 16.05 -13.77
N GLY A 170 -6.81 16.16 -15.03
CA GLY A 170 -7.37 15.06 -15.83
C GLY A 170 -8.67 14.46 -15.28
N ILE A 171 -9.28 15.11 -14.28
CA ILE A 171 -10.54 14.69 -13.67
C ILE A 171 -11.65 15.49 -14.34
N ARG A 172 -12.40 14.84 -15.21
CA ARG A 172 -13.51 15.46 -15.94
C ARG A 172 -14.82 15.29 -15.19
N SER A 173 -15.71 16.26 -15.34
CA SER A 173 -17.08 16.17 -14.84
C SER A 173 -17.82 15.01 -15.50
N THR A 174 -18.50 14.21 -14.69
CA THR A 174 -19.25 13.02 -15.12
C THR A 174 -20.44 12.81 -14.18
N ASP A 175 -21.49 12.18 -14.69
CA ASP A 175 -22.68 11.84 -13.90
C ASP A 175 -22.36 10.83 -12.78
N ARG A 176 -21.26 10.08 -12.91
CA ARG A 176 -20.84 9.07 -11.93
C ARG A 176 -19.64 9.56 -11.13
N ILE A 177 -19.66 9.36 -9.81
CA ILE A 177 -18.55 9.73 -8.94
C ILE A 177 -17.38 8.76 -9.14
N GLU A 178 -16.33 9.18 -9.84
CA GLU A 178 -15.13 8.37 -10.14
C GLU A 178 -13.89 8.82 -9.36
N SER A 179 -13.83 10.11 -9.02
CA SER A 179 -12.74 10.77 -8.30
C SER A 179 -11.36 10.46 -8.91
N THR A 180 -10.31 10.53 -8.09
CA THR A 180 -8.95 10.14 -8.45
C THR A 180 -8.83 8.66 -8.76
N LEU A 181 -9.84 7.82 -8.49
CA LEU A 181 -9.83 6.38 -8.79
C LEU A 181 -10.20 6.07 -10.25
N GLY A 182 -10.85 7.00 -10.96
CA GLY A 182 -11.21 6.84 -12.38
C GLY A 182 -12.24 5.75 -12.66
N ASN A 183 -12.92 5.27 -11.61
CA ASN A 183 -13.94 4.24 -11.72
C ASN A 183 -14.86 4.27 -10.49
N ALA A 184 -16.16 4.47 -10.73
CA ALA A 184 -17.14 4.61 -9.65
C ALA A 184 -17.30 3.35 -8.78
N THR A 185 -17.08 2.17 -9.35
CA THR A 185 -17.06 0.91 -8.59
C THR A 185 -15.88 0.84 -7.62
N TYR A 186 -14.72 1.40 -7.98
CA TYR A 186 -13.57 1.47 -7.08
C TYR A 186 -13.79 2.47 -5.95
N VAL A 187 -14.38 3.64 -6.23
CA VAL A 187 -14.78 4.61 -5.19
C VAL A 187 -15.76 3.97 -4.22
N GLY A 188 -16.81 3.32 -4.73
CA GLY A 188 -17.82 2.67 -3.89
C GLY A 188 -17.24 1.56 -3.00
N ALA A 189 -16.36 0.72 -3.55
CA ALA A 189 -15.70 -0.32 -2.75
C ALA A 189 -14.77 0.29 -1.68
N TYR A 190 -14.00 1.32 -2.03
CA TYR A 190 -13.05 1.96 -1.12
C TYR A 190 -13.76 2.69 0.04
N THR A 191 -14.84 3.42 -0.24
CA THR A 191 -15.63 4.11 0.78
C THR A 191 -16.40 3.14 1.66
N MET A 192 -16.96 2.06 1.10
CA MET A 192 -17.64 1.03 1.88
C MET A 192 -16.72 0.40 2.92
N VAL A 193 -15.50 0.02 2.54
CA VAL A 193 -14.54 -0.56 3.49
C VAL A 193 -14.16 0.46 4.58
N ASN A 194 -13.94 1.72 4.21
CA ASN A 194 -13.62 2.77 5.17
C ASN A 194 -14.76 3.10 6.13
N ALA A 195 -16.02 2.92 5.71
CA ALA A 195 -17.18 3.13 6.57
C ALA A 195 -17.35 2.04 7.66
N LEU A 196 -16.65 0.91 7.55
CA LEU A 196 -16.68 -0.19 8.52
C LEU A 196 -15.58 -0.11 9.59
N ILE A 197 -14.68 0.86 9.45
CA ILE A 197 -13.50 1.06 10.31
C ILE A 197 -13.83 2.11 11.38
#